data_AF-Q1R9P9-F1
#
_entry.id   AF-Q1R9P9-F1
#
_cell.length_a   1.000
_cell.length_b   1.000
_cell.length_c   1.000
_cell.angle_alpha   90.00
_cell.angle_beta   90.00
_cell.angle_gamma   90.00
#
_symmetry.space_group_name_H-M   'P 1'
#
loop_
_entity.id
_entity.type
_entity.pdbx_description
1 polymer ?
#
loop_
_entity_poly.entity_id
_entity_poly.type
_entity_poly.pdbx_seq_one_letter_code
_entity_poly.pdbx_strand_id
1 'polypeptide(L)' 'MPDGKPANTPCIQLDEQQRCKIFTSPLRPKVCAGLQASAEMCGNSRQQAMTWLIDLEMLTAP' A
#
# COMPACT_ATOMS: atom_id res chain seq x y z
N MET A 1 -9.18 10.75 -1.00
CA MET A 1 -8.39 10.76 -2.26
C MET A 1 -9.32 10.24 -3.35
N PRO A 2 -10.10 11.12 -4.00
CA PRO A 2 -11.05 10.72 -5.04
C PRO A 2 -10.36 9.98 -6.19
N ASP A 3 -9.18 10.43 -6.58
CA ASP A 3 -8.41 9.89 -7.72
C ASP A 3 -7.33 8.88 -7.30
N GLY A 4 -7.40 8.36 -6.07
CA GLY A 4 -6.36 7.48 -5.53
C GLY A 4 -5.04 8.20 -5.24
N LYS A 5 -3.99 7.42 -4.96
CA LYS A 5 -2.62 7.92 -4.75
C LYS A 5 -1.78 7.61 -6.00
N PRO A 6 -0.83 8.47 -6.38
CA PRO A 6 0.14 8.10 -7.42
C PRO A 6 0.95 6.87 -7.00
N ALA A 7 1.48 6.17 -8.01
CA ALA A 7 2.45 5.11 -7.81
C ALA A 7 3.64 5.60 -6.97
N ASN A 8 4.21 4.71 -6.18
CA ASN A 8 5.36 4.96 -5.31
C ASN A 8 5.20 6.15 -4.33
N THR A 9 3.97 6.57 -4.07
CA THR A 9 3.66 7.66 -3.13
C THR A 9 3.09 7.09 -1.83
N PRO A 10 3.61 7.48 -0.65
CA PRO A 10 3.06 7.06 0.64
C PRO A 10 1.66 7.62 0.84
N CYS A 11 0.78 6.86 1.50
CA CYS A 11 -0.57 7.33 1.82
C CYS A 11 -0.51 8.39 2.93
N ILE A 12 -1.24 9.49 2.77
CA ILE A 12 -1.35 10.57 3.79
C ILE A 12 -1.93 10.09 5.14
N GLN A 13 -2.59 8.93 5.13
CA GLN A 13 -3.16 8.31 6.32
C GLN A 13 -2.17 7.39 7.06
N LEU A 14 -0.91 7.34 6.66
CA LEU A 14 0.12 6.64 7.43
C LEU A 14 0.56 7.48 8.64
N ASP A 15 0.86 6.81 9.75
CA ASP A 15 1.57 7.38 10.89
C ASP A 15 3.10 7.24 10.71
N GLU A 16 3.87 7.72 11.68
CA GLU A 16 5.34 7.64 11.67
C GLU A 16 5.88 6.20 11.67
N GLN A 17 5.08 5.24 12.12
CA GLN A 17 5.41 3.81 12.08
C GLN A 17 4.86 3.11 10.83
N GLN A 18 4.35 3.86 9.85
CA GLN A 18 3.76 3.35 8.60
C GLN A 18 2.50 2.50 8.81
N ARG A 19 1.73 2.75 9.88
CA ARG A 19 0.43 2.15 10.12
C ARG A 19 -0.68 3.06 9.63
N CYS A 20 -1.78 2.48 9.15
CA CYS A 20 -2.93 3.25 8.68
C CYS A 20 -3.72 3.82 9.86
N LYS A 21 -3.77 5.16 10.00
CA LYS A 21 -4.54 5.89 11.03
C LYS A 21 -6.05 5.62 10.99
N ILE A 22 -6.56 5.17 9.84
CA ILE A 22 -7.99 4.90 9.62
C ILE A 22 -8.28 3.41 9.37
N PHE A 23 -7.44 2.49 9.86
CA PHE A 23 -7.52 1.05 9.53
C PHE A 23 -8.90 0.41 9.76
N THR A 24 -9.58 0.78 10.86
CA THR A 24 -10.91 0.29 11.25
C THR A 24 -12.04 1.24 10.86
N SER A 25 -11.73 2.40 10.29
CA SER A 25 -12.72 3.42 9.94
C SER A 25 -13.48 3.03 8.67
N PRO A 26 -14.80 3.33 8.58
CA PRO A 26 -15.54 3.22 7.33
C PRO A 26 -14.99 4.14 6.22
N LEU A 27 -14.16 5.12 6.56
CA LEU A 27 -13.48 5.99 5.59
C LEU A 27 -12.27 5.34 4.92
N ARG A 28 -11.85 4.14 5.36
CA ARG A 28 -10.75 3.40 4.71
C ARG A 28 -11.14 3.06 3.26
N PRO A 29 -10.31 3.41 2.26
CA PRO A 29 -10.62 3.09 0.87
C PRO A 29 -10.82 1.58 0.66
N LYS A 30 -11.85 1.22 -0.13
CA LYS A 30 -12.20 -0.20 -0.40
C LYS A 30 -11.02 -0.99 -0.97
N VAL A 31 -10.21 -0.40 -1.86
CA VAL A 31 -9.02 -1.04 -2.41
C VAL A 31 -8.00 -1.42 -1.32
N CYS A 32 -7.80 -0.54 -0.33
CA CYS A 32 -6.90 -0.81 0.79
C CYS A 32 -7.45 -1.84 1.77
N ALA A 33 -8.78 -2.00 1.86
CA ALA A 33 -9.42 -3.03 2.68
C ALA A 33 -9.45 -4.40 1.96
N GLY A 34 -9.55 -4.39 0.63
CA GLY A 34 -9.56 -5.59 -0.20
C GLY A 34 -8.17 -6.20 -0.44
N LEU A 35 -7.12 -5.39 -0.43
CA LEU A 35 -5.74 -5.88 -0.58
C LEU A 35 -5.33 -6.71 0.65
N GLN A 36 -5.15 -8.02 0.46
CA GLN A 36 -4.68 -8.95 1.48
C GLN A 36 -3.17 -9.16 1.34
N ALA A 37 -2.42 -8.97 2.42
CA ALA A 37 -0.99 -9.24 2.45
C ALA A 37 -0.70 -10.72 2.18
N SER A 38 0.32 -11.02 1.37
CA SER A 38 0.81 -12.38 1.13
C SER A 38 2.30 -12.46 1.50
N ALA A 39 2.79 -13.67 1.77
CA ALA A 39 4.20 -13.89 2.10
C ALA A 39 5.14 -13.45 0.96
N GLU A 40 4.72 -13.65 -0.29
CA GLU A 40 5.46 -13.20 -1.48
C GLU A 40 5.57 -11.68 -1.53
N MET A 41 4.47 -10.97 -1.28
CA MET A 41 4.47 -9.50 -1.25
C MET A 41 5.31 -8.93 -0.11
N CYS A 42 5.24 -9.53 1.07
CA CYS A 42 5.88 -8.99 2.27
C CYS A 42 7.37 -9.34 2.37
N GLY A 43 7.77 -10.50 1.84
CA GLY A 43 9.11 -11.04 2.03
C GLY A 43 9.52 -11.13 3.51
N ASN A 44 10.81 -10.98 3.77
CA ASN A 44 11.39 -11.01 5.13
C ASN A 44 11.83 -9.63 5.64
N SER A 45 11.63 -8.58 4.84
CA SER A 45 11.96 -7.21 5.26
C SER A 45 11.11 -6.19 4.52
N ARG A 46 10.96 -5.01 5.14
CA ARG A 46 10.31 -3.86 4.49
C ARG A 46 10.93 -3.54 3.13
N GLN A 47 12.26 -3.66 3.00
CA GLN A 47 12.95 -3.36 1.76
C GLN A 47 12.50 -4.28 0.63
N GLN A 48 12.38 -5.59 0.91
CA GLN A 48 11.87 -6.57 -0.06
C GLN A 48 10.42 -6.28 -0.45
N ALA A 49 9.56 -5.97 0.53
CA ALA A 49 8.18 -5.61 0.26
C ALA A 49 8.06 -4.39 -0.65
N MET A 50 8.90 -3.36 -0.43
CA MET A 50 8.91 -2.17 -1.26
C MET A 50 9.42 -2.46 -2.68
N THR A 51 10.46 -3.30 -2.85
CA THR A 51 10.91 -3.73 -4.17
C THR A 51 9.80 -4.42 -4.94
N TRP A 52 9.12 -5.37 -4.31
CA TRP A 52 8.01 -6.09 -4.92
C TRP A 52 6.87 -5.16 -5.37
N LEU A 53 6.50 -4.18 -4.52
CA LEU A 53 5.47 -3.20 -4.86
C LEU A 53 5.88 -2.30 -6.04
N ILE A 54 7.14 -1.87 -6.10
CA ILE A 54 7.65 -1.05 -7.22
C ILE A 54 7.65 -1.85 -8.52
N ASP A 55 8.09 -3.11 -8.47
CA ASP A 55 8.08 -3.99 -9.65
C ASP A 55 6.65 -4.18 -10.16
N LEU A 56 5.68 -4.38 -9.27
CA LEU A 56 4.27 -4.44 -9.64
C LEU A 56 3.75 -3.15 -10.28
N GLU A 57 4.08 -1.99 -9.71
CA GLU A 57 3.68 -0.70 -10.25
C GLU A 57 4.25 -0.49 -11.67
N MET A 58 5.47 -0.96 -11.94
CA MET A 58 6.07 -0.93 -13.28
C MET A 58 5.37 -1.88 -14.26
N LEU A 59 5.07 -3.11 -13.83
CA LEU A 59 4.43 -4.12 -14.66
C LEU A 59 2.96 -3.80 -14.99
N THR A 60 2.33 -2.94 -14.18
CA THR A 60 0.93 -2.54 -14.34
C THR A 60 0.76 -1.08 -14.78
N ALA A 61 1.86 -0.42 -15.16
CA ALA A 61 1.82 0.93 -15.71
C ALA A 61 1.01 0.95 -17.03
N PRO A 62 0.11 1.92 -17.22
CA PRO A 62 -0.72 2.05 -18.41
C PRO A 62 0.07 2.46 -19.66
#